data_AF-A0A8J6E642-F1
#
_entry.id   AF-A0A8J6E642-F1
#
_cell.length_a   1.000
_cell.length_b   1.000
_cell.length_c   1.000
_cell.angle_alpha   90.00
_cell.angle_beta   90.00
_cell.angle_gamma   90.00
#
_symmetry.space_group_name_H-M   'P 1'
#
loop_
_entity.id
_entity.type
_entity.pdbx_description
1 polymer ?
#
loop_
_entity_poly.entity_id
_entity_poly.type
_entity_poly.pdbx_seq_one_letter_code
_entity_poly.pdbx_strand_id
1 'polypeptide(L)'
;MWQITSSSPSHPANSFFYPRLKRLPPIAKVTFIKLKGKITSFLDIASNVTATGNEIEEHLPGTPLDCEVSLWSPWGLCKGSCGSKGVEIRTRYIRMKAANNGTACPSLSDNKDCEPENCI
;
A
#
# COMPACT_ATOMS: atom_id res chain seq x y z
N MET A 1 2.51 4.90 -22.20
CA MET A 1 1.73 5.33 -21.01
C MET A 1 1.23 4.07 -20.32
N TRP A 2 1.55 3.85 -19.05
CA TRP A 2 1.16 2.61 -18.34
C TRP A 2 -0.31 2.70 -17.96
N GLN A 3 -1.18 1.84 -18.50
CA GLN A 3 -2.63 1.84 -18.25
C GLN A 3 -3.01 0.69 -17.32
N ILE A 4 -3.83 0.99 -16.31
CA ILE A 4 -4.36 -0.01 -15.39
C ILE A 4 -5.47 -0.79 -16.11
N THR A 5 -5.25 -2.08 -16.34
CA THR A 5 -6.25 -3.00 -16.93
C THR A 5 -6.31 -4.29 -16.11
N SER A 6 -7.34 -5.12 -16.34
CA SER A 6 -7.44 -6.44 -15.71
C SER A 6 -6.25 -7.36 -16.07
N SER A 7 -5.69 -7.19 -17.26
CA SER A 7 -4.51 -7.92 -17.73
C SER A 7 -3.18 -7.25 -17.35
N SER A 8 -3.19 -5.99 -16.91
CA SER A 8 -2.00 -5.23 -16.50
C SER A 8 -2.30 -4.35 -15.28
N PRO A 9 -2.46 -4.94 -14.08
CA PRO A 9 -2.79 -4.19 -12.86
C PRO A 9 -1.56 -3.58 -12.18
N SER A 10 -0.35 -3.76 -12.70
CA SER A 10 0.93 -3.38 -12.06
C SER A 10 1.22 -1.88 -12.17
N HIS A 11 0.37 -1.05 -11.56
CA HIS A 11 0.61 0.38 -11.39
C HIS A 11 0.81 0.69 -9.91
N PRO A 12 1.82 1.47 -9.51
CA PRO A 12 2.14 1.73 -8.09
C PRO A 12 1.04 2.44 -7.30
N ALA A 13 0.06 3.05 -7.98
CA ALA A 13 -1.14 3.63 -7.36
C ALA A 13 -2.37 2.69 -7.36
N ASN A 14 -2.22 1.44 -7.81
CA ASN A 14 -3.32 0.47 -7.84
C ASN A 14 -3.35 -0.37 -6.55
N SER A 15 -4.55 -0.70 -6.07
CA SER A 15 -4.75 -1.58 -4.91
C SER A 15 -4.27 -3.02 -5.16
N PHE A 16 -4.12 -3.43 -6.41
CA PHE A 16 -3.57 -4.74 -6.81
C PHE A 16 -2.09 -4.67 -7.22
N PHE A 17 -1.35 -3.68 -6.70
CA PHE A 17 0.07 -3.54 -6.99
C PHE A 17 0.90 -4.49 -6.12
N TYR A 18 1.34 -5.60 -6.72
CA TYR A 18 2.20 -6.59 -6.07
C TYR A 18 3.57 -6.66 -6.76
N PRO A 19 4.48 -5.70 -6.50
CA PRO A 19 5.74 -5.59 -7.25
C PRO A 19 6.68 -6.77 -7.02
N ARG A 20 6.52 -7.50 -5.92
CA ARG A 20 7.39 -8.62 -5.51
C ARG A 20 6.81 -10.00 -5.88
N LEU A 21 5.60 -10.07 -6.43
CA LEU A 21 4.95 -11.34 -6.77
C LEU A 21 4.99 -11.59 -8.27
N LYS A 22 5.37 -12.82 -8.67
CA LYS A 22 5.36 -13.26 -10.07
C LYS A 22 3.94 -13.54 -10.59
N ARG A 23 3.00 -13.84 -9.68
CA ARG A 23 1.59 -14.12 -9.97
C ARG A 23 0.73 -13.46 -8.92
N LEU A 24 -0.42 -12.92 -9.34
CA LEU A 24 -1.34 -12.25 -8.43
C LEU A 24 -1.91 -13.26 -7.41
N PRO A 25 -2.07 -12.84 -6.14
CA PRO A 25 -2.71 -13.69 -5.15
C PRO A 25 -4.19 -13.90 -5.52
N PRO A 26 -4.75 -15.11 -5.26
CA PRO A 26 -6.16 -15.35 -5.47
C PRO A 26 -6.97 -14.52 -4.49
N ILE A 27 -7.87 -13.68 -5.00
CA ILE A 27 -8.71 -12.79 -4.19
C ILE A 27 -10.06 -13.40 -3.80
N ALA A 28 -10.51 -14.41 -4.54
CA ALA A 28 -11.75 -15.14 -4.29
C ALA A 28 -11.72 -16.51 -4.97
N LYS A 29 -12.48 -17.47 -4.42
CA LYS A 29 -12.83 -18.72 -5.09
C LYS A 29 -14.33 -18.71 -5.35
N VAL A 30 -14.73 -18.90 -6.61
CA VAL A 30 -16.13 -19.01 -7.00
C VAL A 30 -16.41 -20.47 -7.34
N THR A 31 -17.40 -21.06 -6.68
CA THR A 31 -17.88 -22.41 -6.97
C THR A 31 -19.18 -22.32 -7.76
N PHE A 32 -19.23 -22.99 -8.90
CA PHE A 32 -20.44 -23.06 -9.71
C PHE A 32 -21.09 -24.43 -9.51
N ILE A 33 -22.36 -24.43 -9.10
CA ILE A 33 -23.17 -25.64 -9.06
C ILE A 33 -24.18 -25.61 -10.21
N LYS A 34 -24.24 -26.69 -10.98
CA LYS A 34 -25.22 -26.82 -12.06
C LYS A 34 -26.54 -27.33 -11.48
N LEU A 35 -27.53 -26.45 -11.35
CA LEU A 35 -28.89 -26.83 -10.97
C LEU A 35 -29.55 -27.60 -12.13
N LYS A 36 -30.20 -28.72 -11.82
CA LYS A 36 -31.05 -29.44 -12.77
C LYS A 36 -32.50 -28.97 -12.57
N GLY A 37 -33.00 -28.09 -13.45
CA GLY A 37 -34.37 -27.56 -13.42
C GLY A 37 -34.59 -26.42 -14.43
N LYS A 38 -35.84 -26.13 -14.79
CA LYS A 38 -36.22 -24.99 -15.65
C LYS A 38 -36.43 -23.77 -14.74
N ILE A 39 -35.51 -22.81 -14.76
CA ILE A 39 -35.60 -21.60 -13.94
C ILE A 39 -36.70 -20.72 -14.51
N THR A 40 -37.88 -20.73 -13.89
CA THR A 40 -39.02 -19.89 -14.28
C THR A 40 -39.17 -18.65 -13.40
N SER A 41 -38.56 -18.63 -12.20
CA SER A 41 -38.59 -17.48 -11.28
C SER A 41 -37.33 -17.38 -10.41
N PHE A 42 -37.00 -16.15 -9.96
CA PHE A 42 -35.91 -15.89 -9.01
C PHE A 42 -36.15 -16.43 -7.60
N LEU A 43 -37.41 -16.74 -7.26
CA LEU A 43 -37.81 -17.21 -5.92
C LEU A 43 -37.41 -18.68 -5.66
N ASP A 44 -37.23 -19.47 -6.72
CA ASP A 44 -36.84 -20.90 -6.63
C ASP A 44 -35.34 -21.11 -6.37
N ILE A 45 -34.52 -20.05 -6.45
CA ILE A 45 -33.07 -20.10 -6.29
C ILE A 45 -32.66 -20.06 -4.80
N ALA A 46 -33.49 -19.46 -3.94
CA ALA A 46 -33.18 -19.24 -2.53
C ALA A 46 -33.41 -20.48 -1.63
N SER A 47 -34.09 -21.53 -2.12
CA SER A 47 -34.48 -22.69 -1.31
C SER A 47 -33.49 -23.86 -1.35
N ASN A 48 -32.63 -23.97 -2.38
CA ASN A 48 -31.67 -25.07 -2.54
C ASN A 48 -30.20 -24.63 -2.44
N VAL A 49 -29.95 -23.31 -2.40
CA VAL A 49 -28.61 -22.75 -2.21
C VAL A 49 -28.53 -22.26 -0.77
N THR A 50 -28.19 -23.18 0.14
CA THR A 50 -27.59 -22.75 1.41
C THR A 50 -26.29 -22.06 1.05
N ALA A 51 -26.31 -20.73 0.97
CA ALA A 51 -25.13 -19.89 0.80
C ALA A 51 -24.28 -19.89 2.09
N THR A 52 -23.96 -21.07 2.61
CA THR A 52 -22.94 -21.26 3.65
C THR A 52 -21.60 -21.21 2.92
N GLY A 53 -20.84 -20.13 3.12
CA GLY A 53 -19.58 -19.89 2.41
C GLY A 53 -19.33 -18.43 2.01
N ASN A 54 -20.25 -17.50 2.31
CA ASN A 54 -20.00 -16.05 2.23
C ASN A 54 -19.17 -15.53 3.43
N GLU A 55 -18.53 -16.43 4.16
CA GLU A 55 -17.60 -16.05 5.21
C GLU A 55 -16.36 -15.49 4.52
N ILE A 56 -16.08 -14.20 4.75
CA ILE A 56 -14.84 -13.56 4.35
C ILE A 56 -13.76 -14.20 5.24
N GLU A 57 -13.20 -15.31 4.78
CA GLU A 57 -12.03 -15.89 5.41
C GLU A 57 -10.87 -14.92 5.13
N GLU A 58 -10.60 -14.01 6.08
CA GLU A 58 -9.44 -13.10 6.06
C GLU A 58 -8.08 -13.84 6.13
N HIS A 59 -8.07 -15.15 5.89
CA HIS A 59 -6.87 -15.96 5.77
C HIS A 59 -6.32 -15.94 4.33
N LEU A 60 -6.32 -14.76 3.68
CA LEU A 60 -5.42 -14.57 2.55
C LEU A 60 -3.99 -14.70 3.09
N PRO A 61 -3.08 -15.40 2.38
CA PRO A 61 -1.66 -15.31 2.71
C PRO A 61 -1.30 -13.82 2.66
N GLY A 62 -1.06 -13.26 3.85
CA GLY A 62 -0.78 -11.84 4.00
C GLY A 62 0.34 -11.50 3.04
N THR A 63 0.08 -10.58 2.12
CA THR A 63 1.09 -10.04 1.21
C THR A 63 1.40 -8.61 1.64
N PRO A 64 1.87 -8.42 2.89
CA PRO A 64 2.10 -7.09 3.42
C PRO A 64 3.12 -6.38 2.53
N LEU A 65 2.79 -5.15 2.19
CA LEU A 65 3.67 -4.27 1.45
C LEU A 65 4.08 -3.15 2.39
N ASP A 66 5.30 -3.23 2.89
CA ASP A 66 5.85 -2.22 3.78
C ASP A 66 6.19 -0.95 3.02
N CYS A 67 6.13 0.19 3.71
CA CYS A 67 6.61 1.42 3.13
C CYS A 67 8.12 1.38 2.91
N GLU A 68 8.55 1.79 1.72
CA GLU A 68 9.96 2.01 1.40
C GLU A 68 10.21 3.51 1.22
N VAL A 69 11.28 4.01 1.84
CA VAL A 69 11.73 5.40 1.72
C VAL A 69 13.11 5.45 1.06
N SER A 70 13.42 6.61 0.49
CA SER A 70 14.76 6.90 -0.04
C SER A 70 15.79 7.08 1.08
N LEU A 71 17.06 7.14 0.67
CA LEU A 71 18.12 7.64 1.53
C LEU A 71 17.83 9.10 1.94
N TRP A 72 18.37 9.50 3.08
CA TRP A 72 18.32 10.90 3.50
C TRP A 72 19.06 11.79 2.50
N SER A 73 18.53 12.98 2.28
CA SER A 73 19.30 14.07 1.69
C SER A 73 20.51 14.38 2.57
N PRO A 74 21.54 15.05 2.01
CA PRO A 74 22.49 15.78 2.83
C PRO A 74 21.77 16.73 3.80
N TRP A 75 22.44 17.07 4.89
CA TRP A 75 21.96 18.11 5.78
C TRP A 75 21.91 19.45 5.06
N GLY A 76 20.82 20.18 5.25
CA GLY A 76 20.68 21.55 4.78
C GLY A 76 21.59 22.51 5.54
N LEU A 77 21.57 23.77 5.14
CA LEU A 77 22.28 24.84 5.86
C LEU A 77 21.73 25.00 7.29
N CYS A 78 22.61 25.31 8.22
CA CYS A 78 22.24 25.61 9.59
C CYS A 78 21.37 26.88 9.63
N LYS A 79 20.11 26.74 10.03
CA LYS A 79 19.17 27.86 10.13
C LYS A 79 19.13 28.34 11.58
N GLY A 80 19.69 29.52 11.84
CA GLY A 80 19.70 30.12 13.16
C GLY A 80 20.25 31.55 13.11
N SER A 81 20.09 32.28 14.20
CA SER A 81 20.78 33.57 14.36
C SER A 81 22.20 33.32 14.84
N CYS A 82 23.12 34.18 14.45
CA CYS A 82 24.50 34.14 14.92
C CYS A 82 24.59 34.32 16.44
N GLY A 83 25.39 33.48 17.09
CA GLY A 83 25.52 33.45 18.55
C GLY A 83 24.42 32.66 19.28
N SER A 84 23.50 32.01 18.56
CA SER A 84 22.55 31.06 19.13
C SER A 84 22.57 29.73 18.38
N LYS A 85 22.04 28.67 19.01
CA LYS A 85 21.86 27.38 18.36
C LYS A 85 20.93 27.52 17.17
N GLY A 86 21.37 27.02 16.02
CA GLY A 86 20.55 26.83 14.83
C GLY A 86 20.03 25.41 14.72
N VAL A 87 19.25 25.17 13.68
CA VAL A 87 18.74 23.85 13.31
C VAL A 87 19.04 23.58 11.84
N GLU A 88 19.63 22.43 11.55
CA GLU A 88 19.71 21.91 10.19
C GLU A 88 18.67 20.82 9.98
N ILE A 89 18.13 20.76 8.76
CA ILE A 89 17.05 19.88 8.38
C ILE A 89 17.52 19.02 7.21
N ARG A 90 17.18 17.74 7.23
CA ARG A 90 17.31 16.83 6.09
C ARG A 90 15.97 16.17 5.81
N THR A 91 15.75 15.77 4.57
CA THR A 91 14.50 15.15 4.13
C THR A 91 14.76 13.87 3.35
N ARG A 92 13.74 13.02 3.27
CA ARG A 92 13.68 11.85 2.39
C ARG A 92 12.27 11.70 1.86
N TYR A 93 12.11 11.06 0.73
CA TYR A 93 10.80 10.83 0.10
C TYR A 93 10.41 9.35 0.09
N ILE A 94 9.10 9.11 0.00
CA ILE A 94 8.51 7.76 -0.10
C ILE A 94 8.78 7.20 -1.51
N ARG A 95 9.39 6.02 -1.57
CA ARG A 95 9.54 5.24 -2.82
C ARG A 95 8.37 4.30 -3.04
N MET A 96 7.81 3.75 -1.96
CA MET A 96 6.67 2.85 -2.00
C MET A 96 5.79 3.09 -0.78
N LYS A 97 4.49 3.28 -0.98
CA LYS A 97 3.52 3.43 0.12
C LYS A 97 3.20 2.05 0.70
N ALA A 98 2.88 2.03 1.99
CA ALA A 98 2.41 0.83 2.66
C ALA A 98 1.04 0.37 2.09
N ALA A 99 0.84 -0.94 1.95
CA ALA A 99 -0.42 -1.56 1.54
C ALA A 99 -0.57 -2.97 2.15
N ASN A 100 -1.75 -3.57 2.03
CA ASN A 100 -2.04 -4.94 2.50
C ASN A 100 -1.62 -5.21 3.95
N ASN A 101 -1.90 -4.26 4.84
CA ASN A 101 -1.51 -4.33 6.25
C ASN A 101 0.02 -4.35 6.50
N GLY A 102 0.81 -3.82 5.57
CA GLY A 102 2.25 -3.59 5.75
C GLY A 102 2.57 -2.37 6.62
N THR A 103 3.82 -2.24 7.04
CA THR A 103 4.24 -1.20 7.99
C THR A 103 4.20 0.19 7.38
N ALA A 104 3.63 1.15 8.12
CA ALA A 104 3.54 2.55 7.71
C ALA A 104 4.91 3.22 7.53
N CYS A 105 4.94 4.31 6.76
CA CYS A 105 6.18 5.04 6.50
C CYS A 105 6.74 5.71 7.76
N PRO A 106 8.06 5.64 7.99
CA PRO A 106 8.71 6.40 9.05
C PRO A 106 8.76 7.91 8.69
N SER A 107 9.19 8.76 9.64
CA SER A 107 9.32 10.21 9.44
C SER A 107 10.14 10.57 8.20
N LEU A 108 9.64 11.52 7.41
CA LEU A 108 10.25 11.96 6.15
C LEU A 108 11.16 13.19 6.31
N SER A 109 11.14 13.81 7.48
CA SER A 109 11.98 14.95 7.85
C SER A 109 12.68 14.63 9.16
N ASP A 110 13.91 15.08 9.26
CA ASP A 110 14.74 14.96 10.46
C ASP A 110 15.48 16.27 10.68
N ASN A 111 15.67 16.63 11.94
CA ASN A 111 16.29 17.87 12.35
C ASN A 111 17.31 17.63 13.46
N LYS A 112 18.34 18.46 13.52
CA LYS A 112 19.27 18.47 14.65
C LYS A 112 19.82 19.86 14.88
N ASP A 113 20.30 20.07 16.10
CA ASP A 113 21.02 21.28 16.49
C ASP A 113 22.31 21.44 15.66
N CYS A 114 22.63 22.67 15.32
CA CYS A 114 23.87 23.08 14.66
C CYS A 114 24.28 24.48 15.14
N GLU A 115 25.50 24.87 14.80
CA GLU A 115 26.03 26.21 15.09
C GLU A 115 26.22 26.93 13.73
N PRO A 116 25.60 28.11 13.50
CA PRO A 116 25.70 28.79 12.22
C PRO A 116 27.15 29.19 11.88
N GLU A 117 27.68 28.64 10.78
CA GLU A 117 29.00 28.98 10.24
C GLU A 117 28.93 30.30 9.43
N ASN A 118 30.00 31.11 9.47
CA ASN A 118 30.13 32.39 8.73
C ASN A 118 29.11 33.47 9.10
N CYS A 119 29.08 33.80 10.39
CA CYS A 119 28.39 34.96 10.93
C CYS A 119 29.15 36.25 10.62
N ILE A 120 28.68 37.04 9.64
CA ILE A 120 29.20 38.38 9.31
C ILE A 120 28.24 39.44 9.82
#